data_AF-A0A8J3QGY7-F1
#
_entry.id   AF-A0A8J3QGY7-F1
#
_cell.length_a   1.000
_cell.length_b   1.000
_cell.length_c   1.000
_cell.angle_alpha   90.00
_cell.angle_beta   90.00
_cell.angle_gamma   90.00
#
_symmetry.space_group_name_H-M   'P 1'
#
loop_
_entity.id
_entity.type
_entity.pdbx_description
1 polymer ?
#
loop_
_entity_poly.entity_id
_entity_poly.type
_entity_poly.pdbx_seq_one_letter_code
_entity_poly.pdbx_strand_id
1 'polypeptide(L)'
;MAMTSHNRKISIALLAGVATVLTMTMAACGKEGSSGTEAPQGATGQGCAPVAGEQLVVLDDDKKLQNSDNIVAAISGKAPNPAAVATATDKVAAALDTTKLIALNKAVDVDRKTPVQAAQEFATSAGLTTGLSGGSGDIKIGAADFSESAVLGELYKLALNAAGFKATVQTIGNRELYEPALERGEIHVFPEYAATLTEFLNQKANGKTAAPKASGDINTTMTALKALGQPVGLTFGTPSKATDQNAFAVTKAFADKYGVKTLSDFAAKCSGTASVLAGPAECPQRPFCQPGLKDKYNITFGSFHQADAGGPQTKTELKTGQASLGLIFSSDGSLATN
;
A
#
# COMPACT_ATOMS: atom_id res chain seq x y z
N MET A 1 32.40 -48.80 -64.35
CA MET A 1 32.49 -47.99 -65.59
C MET A 1 32.14 -46.56 -65.20
N ALA A 2 33.09 -45.74 -64.75
CA ALA A 2 34.11 -45.01 -65.52
C ALA A 2 33.51 -44.05 -66.55
N MET A 3 33.59 -42.74 -66.27
CA MET A 3 33.84 -41.62 -67.21
C MET A 3 33.77 -40.30 -66.41
N THR A 4 34.90 -39.74 -65.97
CA THR A 4 35.75 -38.73 -66.65
C THR A 4 35.22 -37.29 -66.59
N SER A 5 35.95 -36.49 -65.81
CA SER A 5 36.18 -35.04 -65.91
C SER A 5 36.23 -34.54 -67.36
N HIS A 6 35.72 -33.33 -67.62
CA HIS A 6 36.44 -32.31 -68.40
C HIS A 6 35.99 -30.88 -68.07
N ASN A 7 37.00 -30.04 -67.99
CA ASN A 7 37.08 -28.65 -67.59
C ASN A 7 36.70 -27.71 -68.75
N ARG A 8 35.99 -26.60 -68.51
CA ARG A 8 36.09 -25.40 -69.38
C ARG A 8 36.04 -24.11 -68.56
N LYS A 9 37.18 -23.42 -68.60
CA LYS A 9 37.41 -22.06 -68.10
C LYS A 9 36.78 -21.05 -69.06
N ILE A 10 36.13 -20.01 -68.53
CA ILE A 10 36.06 -18.68 -69.18
C ILE A 10 36.29 -17.63 -68.08
N SER A 11 37.39 -16.91 -68.21
CA SER A 11 37.73 -15.69 -67.46
C SER A 11 37.08 -14.48 -68.14
N ILE A 12 36.67 -13.46 -67.37
CA ILE A 12 36.42 -12.03 -67.69
C ILE A 12 35.66 -11.49 -66.45
N ALA A 13 35.86 -10.31 -65.86
CA ALA A 13 36.89 -9.30 -65.78
C ALA A 13 36.51 -8.47 -64.53
N LEU A 14 37.49 -8.04 -63.73
CA LEU A 14 37.29 -7.11 -62.61
C LEU A 14 36.83 -5.74 -63.14
N LEU A 15 35.69 -5.25 -62.65
CA LEU A 15 35.36 -3.82 -62.62
C LEU A 15 35.00 -3.48 -61.18
N ALA A 16 35.91 -2.74 -60.54
CA ALA A 16 35.74 -2.19 -59.20
C ALA A 16 34.68 -1.08 -59.24
N GLY A 17 33.52 -1.34 -58.63
CA GLY A 17 32.51 -0.34 -58.30
C GLY A 17 32.47 -0.15 -56.80
N VAL A 18 32.85 1.03 -56.33
CA VAL A 18 32.74 1.46 -54.93
C VAL A 18 31.26 1.59 -54.58
N ALA A 19 30.74 0.68 -53.74
CA ALA A 19 29.39 0.75 -53.21
C ALA A 19 29.44 1.21 -51.75
N THR A 20 28.91 2.42 -51.51
CA THR A 20 28.66 3.02 -50.21
C THR A 20 27.67 2.14 -49.43
N VAL A 21 28.13 1.50 -48.35
CA VAL A 21 27.25 0.70 -47.48
C VAL A 21 26.44 1.64 -46.60
N LEU A 22 25.16 1.78 -46.92
CA LEU A 22 24.14 2.33 -46.04
C LEU A 22 23.72 1.19 -45.08
N THR A 23 24.22 1.20 -43.85
CA THR A 23 23.79 0.27 -42.80
C THR A 23 22.38 0.62 -42.35
N MET A 24 21.38 -0.09 -42.89
CA MET A 24 20.06 -0.19 -42.27
C MET A 24 20.17 -1.01 -40.99
N THR A 25 20.01 -0.36 -39.85
CA THR A 25 19.81 -1.03 -38.57
C THR A 25 18.39 -1.57 -38.50
N MET A 26 18.24 -2.90 -38.44
CA MET A 26 16.97 -3.52 -38.09
C MET A 26 16.64 -3.25 -36.62
N ALA A 27 15.52 -2.58 -36.39
CA ALA A 27 14.94 -2.41 -35.06
C ALA A 27 14.44 -3.79 -34.55
N ALA A 28 15.23 -4.42 -33.68
CA ALA A 28 14.77 -5.54 -32.88
C ALA A 28 13.82 -5.03 -31.80
N CYS A 29 12.55 -5.42 -31.88
CA CYS A 29 11.58 -5.32 -30.79
C CYS A 29 11.86 -6.42 -29.75
N GLY A 30 11.79 -6.05 -28.47
CA GLY A 30 11.78 -6.98 -27.34
C GLY A 30 12.73 -6.57 -26.22
N LYS A 31 12.31 -5.63 -25.36
CA LYS A 31 12.88 -5.50 -24.01
C LYS A 31 11.79 -5.84 -23.00
N GLU A 32 12.16 -6.74 -22.10
CA GLU A 32 11.41 -7.15 -20.92
C GLU A 32 10.99 -5.95 -20.05
N GLY A 33 9.90 -6.15 -19.30
CA GLY A 33 9.25 -5.15 -18.46
C GLY A 33 10.22 -4.45 -17.51
N SER A 34 10.49 -3.17 -17.81
CA SER A 34 11.14 -2.26 -16.90
C SER A 34 10.08 -1.70 -15.94
N SER A 35 9.95 -2.30 -14.75
CA SER A 35 9.31 -1.64 -13.61
C SER A 35 10.11 -0.37 -13.33
N GLY A 36 9.57 0.78 -13.73
CA GLY A 36 10.20 2.09 -13.62
C GLY A 36 10.33 2.59 -12.18
N THR A 37 11.14 1.92 -11.36
CA THR A 37 11.64 2.48 -10.12
C THR A 37 12.99 3.13 -10.42
N GLU A 38 13.03 4.46 -10.51
CA GLU A 38 14.29 5.18 -10.44
C GLU A 38 14.96 4.85 -9.09
N ALA A 39 16.27 4.59 -9.12
CA ALA A 39 17.05 4.41 -7.89
C ALA A 39 16.90 5.67 -7.01
N PRO A 40 16.79 5.53 -5.68
CA PRO A 40 16.68 6.67 -4.77
C PRO A 40 17.82 7.67 -5.05
N GLN A 41 17.49 8.97 -5.15
CA GLN A 41 18.50 10.00 -5.30
C GLN A 41 19.43 10.03 -4.07
N GLY A 42 20.62 9.46 -4.25
CA GLY A 42 21.87 9.71 -3.53
C GLY A 42 21.80 9.73 -2.01
N ALA A 43 21.64 8.57 -1.38
CA ALA A 43 21.95 8.46 0.04
C ALA A 43 23.41 8.88 0.30
N THR A 44 23.61 9.74 1.29
CA THR A 44 24.94 10.20 1.70
C THR A 44 25.29 9.57 3.06
N GLY A 45 26.55 9.20 3.25
CA GLY A 45 26.98 8.45 4.44
C GLY A 45 26.92 6.94 4.29
N GLN A 46 27.63 6.24 5.18
CA GLN A 46 27.76 4.79 5.15
C GLN A 46 26.43 4.10 5.48
N GLY A 47 25.66 4.63 6.43
CA GLY A 47 24.43 4.01 6.93
C GLY A 47 24.68 2.71 7.71
N CYS A 48 23.60 2.11 8.21
CA CYS A 48 23.64 0.84 8.94
C CYS A 48 23.14 -0.31 8.04
N ALA A 49 23.98 -1.33 7.88
CA ALA A 49 23.59 -2.56 7.21
C ALA A 49 22.44 -3.26 7.96
N PRO A 50 21.54 -3.98 7.25
CA PRO A 50 20.52 -4.82 7.87
C PRO A 50 21.09 -5.79 8.91
N VAL A 51 20.30 -6.11 9.93
CA VAL A 51 20.66 -7.07 10.98
C VAL A 51 19.50 -8.03 11.18
N ALA A 52 19.76 -9.32 10.90
CA ALA A 52 18.78 -10.38 11.12
C ALA A 52 18.41 -10.51 12.61
N GLY A 53 17.18 -10.92 12.88
CA GLY A 53 16.67 -11.13 14.23
C GLY A 53 15.17 -11.39 14.24
N GLU A 54 14.72 -12.28 15.13
CA GLU A 54 13.33 -12.78 15.13
C GLU A 54 12.29 -11.78 15.66
N GLN A 55 12.71 -10.84 16.49
CA GLN A 55 11.85 -9.85 17.14
C GLN A 55 11.94 -8.51 16.40
N LEU A 56 10.79 -7.89 16.14
CA LEU A 56 10.69 -6.57 15.56
C LEU A 56 10.37 -5.55 16.64
N VAL A 57 10.90 -4.33 16.48
CA VAL A 57 10.56 -3.18 17.32
C VAL A 57 10.21 -2.00 16.42
N VAL A 58 9.12 -1.32 16.76
CA VAL A 58 8.71 -0.10 16.09
C VAL A 58 9.55 1.06 16.60
N LEU A 59 10.08 1.87 15.69
CA LEU A 59 10.73 3.13 16.04
C LEU A 59 9.68 4.20 16.30
N ASP A 60 9.87 4.99 17.36
CA ASP A 60 8.98 6.11 17.66
C ASP A 60 9.03 7.17 16.54
N ASP A 61 7.86 7.60 16.08
CA ASP A 61 7.67 8.70 15.14
C ASP A 61 7.68 10.04 15.91
N ASP A 62 8.88 10.46 16.31
CA ASP A 62 9.11 11.57 17.23
C ASP A 62 8.83 12.97 16.62
N LYS A 63 8.79 13.09 15.29
CA LYS A 63 8.40 14.29 14.53
C LYS A 63 7.02 14.20 13.88
N LYS A 64 6.24 13.16 14.19
CA LYS A 64 4.83 13.00 13.75
C LYS A 64 4.68 13.09 12.23
N LEU A 65 5.42 12.24 11.51
CA LEU A 65 5.22 12.03 10.09
C LEU A 65 3.82 11.46 9.81
N GLN A 66 3.35 10.56 10.66
CA GLN A 66 2.10 9.85 10.48
C GLN A 66 0.97 10.60 11.18
N ASN A 67 -0.06 10.96 10.42
CA ASN A 67 -1.29 11.53 10.95
C ASN A 67 -2.22 10.44 11.46
N SER A 68 -3.27 10.84 12.19
CA SER A 68 -4.31 9.90 12.61
C SER A 68 -5.10 9.40 11.41
N ASP A 69 -4.91 8.13 11.06
CA ASP A 69 -5.64 7.44 10.02
C ASP A 69 -6.79 6.64 10.62
N ASN A 70 -7.90 7.34 10.87
CA ASN A 70 -9.13 6.70 11.31
C ASN A 70 -9.77 5.91 10.16
N ILE A 71 -10.25 4.70 10.44
CA ILE A 71 -10.98 3.90 9.46
C ILE A 71 -12.29 4.59 9.11
N VAL A 72 -12.56 4.78 7.82
CA VAL A 72 -13.76 5.41 7.27
C VAL A 72 -14.21 4.70 6.01
N ALA A 73 -15.52 4.54 5.83
CA ALA A 73 -16.04 4.01 4.57
C ALA A 73 -15.98 5.09 3.49
N ALA A 74 -15.24 4.84 2.41
CA ALA A 74 -15.36 5.59 1.17
C ALA A 74 -16.45 4.96 0.31
N ILE A 75 -17.44 5.76 -0.08
CA ILE A 75 -18.67 5.31 -0.74
C ILE A 75 -18.78 6.02 -2.09
N SER A 76 -18.91 5.25 -3.16
CA SER A 76 -19.21 5.80 -4.48
C SER A 76 -20.62 6.38 -4.48
N GLY A 77 -20.80 7.58 -5.00
CA GLY A 77 -22.11 8.18 -5.25
C GLY A 77 -22.98 7.37 -6.22
N LYS A 78 -22.39 6.40 -6.92
CA LYS A 78 -23.07 5.45 -7.82
C LYS A 78 -23.56 4.19 -7.10
N ALA A 79 -23.28 4.03 -5.81
CA ALA A 79 -23.79 2.90 -5.04
C ALA A 79 -25.32 2.91 -4.98
N PRO A 80 -26.00 1.74 -5.03
CA PRO A 80 -27.42 1.68 -4.74
C PRO A 80 -27.70 2.09 -3.29
N ASN A 81 -28.58 3.07 -3.10
CA ASN A 81 -28.92 3.68 -1.82
C ASN A 81 -27.70 4.01 -0.92
N PRO A 82 -26.89 5.02 -1.28
CA PRO A 82 -25.68 5.38 -0.53
C PRO A 82 -25.93 5.72 0.95
N ALA A 83 -27.12 6.19 1.31
CA ALA A 83 -27.48 6.48 2.69
C ALA A 83 -27.64 5.22 3.56
N ALA A 84 -28.27 4.17 3.02
CA ALA A 84 -28.34 2.88 3.69
C ALA A 84 -26.96 2.19 3.75
N VAL A 85 -26.14 2.35 2.70
CA VAL A 85 -24.74 1.91 2.71
C VAL A 85 -23.97 2.59 3.85
N ALA A 86 -24.02 3.91 3.95
CA ALA A 86 -23.36 4.68 5.00
C ALA A 86 -23.84 4.24 6.40
N THR A 87 -25.15 4.08 6.60
CA THR A 87 -25.71 3.61 7.88
C THR A 87 -25.16 2.25 8.29
N ALA A 88 -25.06 1.30 7.35
CA ALA A 88 -24.52 -0.03 7.61
C ALA A 88 -23.02 0.02 7.95
N THR A 89 -22.23 0.78 7.20
CA THR A 89 -20.79 0.92 7.46
C THR A 89 -20.48 1.72 8.72
N ASP A 90 -21.30 2.71 9.06
CA ASP A 90 -21.16 3.52 10.28
C ASP A 90 -21.40 2.69 11.54
N LYS A 91 -22.26 1.66 11.46
CA LYS A 91 -22.41 0.68 12.55
C LYS A 91 -21.12 -0.10 12.80
N VAL A 92 -20.39 -0.44 11.72
CA VAL A 92 -19.06 -1.06 11.85
C VAL A 92 -18.07 -0.07 12.47
N ALA A 93 -18.04 1.16 11.98
CA ALA A 93 -17.16 2.21 12.49
C ALA A 93 -17.38 2.50 14.00
N ALA A 94 -18.64 2.51 14.46
CA ALA A 94 -18.99 2.72 15.86
C ALA A 94 -18.54 1.59 16.79
N ALA A 95 -18.42 0.36 16.28
CA ALA A 95 -17.98 -0.80 17.05
C ALA A 95 -16.44 -0.90 17.15
N LEU A 96 -15.72 -0.26 16.24
CA LEU A 96 -14.27 -0.33 16.12
C LEU A 96 -13.56 0.78 16.91
N ASP A 97 -12.62 0.34 17.74
CA ASP A 97 -11.56 1.14 18.35
C ASP A 97 -10.21 0.47 18.09
N THR A 98 -9.10 1.16 18.37
CA THR A 98 -7.77 0.68 18.01
C THR A 98 -7.44 -0.66 18.69
N THR A 99 -7.87 -0.86 19.94
CA THR A 99 -7.65 -2.14 20.65
C THR A 99 -8.36 -3.30 19.96
N LYS A 100 -9.61 -3.09 19.54
CA LYS A 100 -10.37 -4.10 18.79
C LYS A 100 -9.81 -4.35 17.41
N LEU A 101 -9.35 -3.32 16.71
CA LEU A 101 -8.72 -3.45 15.40
C LEU A 101 -7.43 -4.29 15.49
N ILE A 102 -6.58 -4.02 16.49
CA ILE A 102 -5.39 -4.83 16.78
C ILE A 102 -5.75 -6.29 17.05
N ALA A 103 -6.77 -6.54 17.87
CA ALA A 103 -7.22 -7.91 18.17
C ALA A 103 -7.73 -8.62 16.91
N LEU A 104 -8.42 -7.90 16.03
CA LEU A 104 -8.93 -8.40 14.77
C LEU A 104 -7.79 -8.75 13.79
N ASN A 105 -6.78 -7.89 13.69
CA ASN A 105 -5.59 -8.15 12.87
C ASN A 105 -4.79 -9.32 13.42
N LYS A 106 -4.61 -9.40 14.75
CA LYS A 106 -3.97 -10.55 15.41
C LYS A 106 -4.67 -11.87 15.04
N ALA A 107 -5.99 -11.88 15.03
CA ALA A 107 -6.76 -13.09 14.70
C ALA A 107 -6.41 -13.63 13.29
N VAL A 108 -6.12 -12.75 12.34
CA VAL A 108 -5.74 -13.14 10.98
C VAL A 108 -4.25 -13.42 10.87
N ASP A 109 -3.41 -12.48 11.29
CA ASP A 109 -1.98 -12.50 11.02
C ASP A 109 -1.23 -13.51 11.91
N VAL A 110 -1.65 -13.63 13.17
CA VAL A 110 -1.00 -14.46 14.18
C VAL A 110 -1.77 -15.77 14.38
N ASP A 111 -3.08 -15.68 14.60
CA ASP A 111 -3.92 -16.85 14.89
C ASP A 111 -4.40 -17.56 13.63
N ARG A 112 -4.02 -17.07 12.44
CA ARG A 112 -4.23 -17.69 11.13
C ARG A 112 -5.70 -17.94 10.76
N LYS A 113 -6.63 -17.15 11.30
CA LYS A 113 -8.01 -17.15 10.84
C LYS A 113 -8.10 -16.53 9.46
N THR A 114 -9.05 -16.99 8.65
CA THR A 114 -9.39 -16.29 7.42
C THR A 114 -10.07 -14.95 7.76
N PRO A 115 -9.98 -13.93 6.87
CA PRO A 115 -10.68 -12.67 7.09
C PRO A 115 -12.19 -12.84 7.32
N VAL A 116 -12.81 -13.79 6.61
CA VAL A 116 -14.24 -14.13 6.76
C VAL A 116 -14.55 -14.62 8.18
N GLN A 117 -13.74 -15.53 8.73
CA GLN A 117 -13.95 -16.08 10.07
C GLN A 117 -13.77 -15.00 11.14
N ALA A 118 -12.69 -14.22 11.06
CA ALA A 118 -12.43 -13.13 12.01
C ALA A 118 -13.55 -12.08 11.98
N ALA A 119 -13.99 -11.68 10.78
CA ALA A 119 -15.10 -10.75 10.61
C ALA A 119 -16.41 -11.30 11.18
N GLN A 120 -16.73 -12.58 10.93
CA GLN A 120 -17.97 -13.20 11.40
C GLN A 120 -18.04 -13.26 12.94
N GLU A 121 -16.95 -13.68 13.59
CA GLU A 121 -16.88 -13.73 15.06
C GLU A 121 -17.01 -12.33 15.67
N PHE A 122 -16.27 -11.35 15.13
CA PHE A 122 -16.36 -9.97 15.58
C PHE A 122 -17.78 -9.41 15.40
N ALA A 123 -18.37 -9.61 14.21
CA ALA A 123 -19.71 -9.11 13.88
C ALA A 123 -20.79 -9.68 14.80
N THR A 124 -20.70 -10.96 15.15
CA THR A 124 -21.60 -11.59 16.11
C THR A 124 -21.42 -10.99 17.50
N SER A 125 -20.18 -10.85 17.98
CA SER A 125 -19.90 -10.32 19.32
C SER A 125 -20.32 -8.84 19.48
N ALA A 126 -20.16 -8.05 18.42
CA ALA A 126 -20.46 -6.62 18.39
C ALA A 126 -21.90 -6.31 17.93
N GLY A 127 -22.71 -7.33 17.60
CA GLY A 127 -24.10 -7.16 17.18
C GLY A 127 -24.27 -6.37 15.87
N LEU A 128 -23.31 -6.49 14.94
CA LEU A 128 -23.24 -5.65 13.74
C LEU A 128 -24.39 -5.86 12.75
N THR A 129 -25.10 -6.99 12.83
CA THR A 129 -26.16 -7.37 11.88
C THR A 129 -27.58 -7.02 12.35
N THR A 130 -27.73 -6.37 13.50
CA THR A 130 -29.04 -6.05 14.08
C THR A 130 -29.56 -4.67 13.66
N GLY A 131 -30.87 -4.53 13.43
CA GLY A 131 -31.50 -3.22 13.23
C GLY A 131 -31.08 -2.46 11.96
N LEU A 132 -30.47 -3.15 10.98
CA LEU A 132 -30.14 -2.60 9.68
C LEU A 132 -31.26 -2.92 8.67
N SER A 133 -31.57 -1.99 7.78
CA SER A 133 -32.59 -2.16 6.73
C SER A 133 -32.42 -1.11 5.64
N GLY A 134 -33.27 -1.16 4.60
CA GLY A 134 -33.32 -0.16 3.53
C GLY A 134 -32.35 -0.43 2.36
N GLY A 135 -31.59 -1.52 2.43
CA GLY A 135 -30.74 -1.99 1.33
C GLY A 135 -31.52 -2.80 0.30
N SER A 136 -31.12 -2.65 -0.96
CA SER A 136 -31.57 -3.48 -2.08
C SER A 136 -30.58 -3.39 -3.23
N GLY A 137 -30.37 -4.48 -3.96
CA GLY A 137 -29.45 -4.53 -5.09
C GLY A 137 -28.04 -4.98 -4.71
N ASP A 138 -27.17 -5.05 -5.72
CA ASP A 138 -25.81 -5.57 -5.58
C ASP A 138 -24.82 -4.50 -5.11
N ILE A 139 -23.99 -4.84 -4.12
CA ILE A 139 -22.92 -3.98 -3.62
C ILE A 139 -21.56 -4.66 -3.82
N LYS A 140 -20.65 -3.99 -4.52
CA LYS A 140 -19.25 -4.44 -4.65
C LYS A 140 -18.38 -3.68 -3.68
N ILE A 141 -17.74 -4.41 -2.78
CA ILE A 141 -16.83 -3.88 -1.77
C ILE A 141 -15.41 -4.18 -2.24
N GLY A 142 -14.56 -3.17 -2.33
CA GLY A 142 -13.14 -3.36 -2.57
C GLY A 142 -12.39 -3.63 -1.26
N ALA A 143 -11.29 -4.37 -1.38
CA ALA A 143 -10.28 -4.50 -0.33
C ALA A 143 -8.88 -4.34 -0.93
N ALA A 144 -7.95 -3.84 -0.13
CA ALA A 144 -6.54 -3.78 -0.47
C ALA A 144 -5.87 -5.15 -0.27
N ASP A 145 -4.62 -5.25 -0.69
CA ASP A 145 -3.77 -6.44 -0.61
C ASP A 145 -3.09 -6.63 0.76
N PHE A 146 -3.80 -6.31 1.84
CA PHE A 146 -3.35 -6.59 3.20
C PHE A 146 -4.50 -7.03 4.12
N SER A 147 -4.15 -7.71 5.21
CA SER A 147 -5.09 -8.45 6.06
C SER A 147 -6.17 -7.58 6.68
N GLU A 148 -5.81 -6.44 7.26
CA GLU A 148 -6.78 -5.53 7.89
C GLU A 148 -7.86 -5.07 6.90
N SER A 149 -7.47 -4.58 5.72
CA SER A 149 -8.42 -4.14 4.69
C SER A 149 -9.35 -5.27 4.24
N ALA A 150 -8.82 -6.48 4.10
CA ALA A 150 -9.62 -7.66 3.77
C ALA A 150 -10.67 -7.98 4.85
N VAL A 151 -10.30 -7.92 6.13
CA VAL A 151 -11.23 -8.15 7.24
C VAL A 151 -12.27 -7.04 7.34
N LEU A 152 -11.87 -5.78 7.19
CA LEU A 152 -12.79 -4.64 7.21
C LEU A 152 -13.80 -4.73 6.06
N GLY A 153 -13.37 -5.15 4.87
CA GLY A 153 -14.25 -5.42 3.74
C GLY A 153 -15.29 -6.50 4.05
N GLU A 154 -14.88 -7.56 4.74
CA GLU A 154 -15.79 -8.63 5.21
C GLU A 154 -16.76 -8.15 6.30
N LEU A 155 -16.34 -7.27 7.21
CA LEU A 155 -17.24 -6.62 8.18
C LEU A 155 -18.29 -5.75 7.48
N TYR A 156 -17.88 -4.97 6.47
CA TYR A 156 -18.81 -4.21 5.64
C TYR A 156 -19.79 -5.13 4.92
N LYS A 157 -19.32 -6.26 4.37
CA LYS A 157 -20.18 -7.26 3.71
C LYS A 157 -21.28 -7.76 4.65
N LEU A 158 -20.93 -8.12 5.88
CA LEU A 158 -21.87 -8.63 6.88
C LEU A 158 -22.92 -7.58 7.26
N ALA A 159 -22.51 -6.33 7.51
CA ALA A 159 -23.43 -5.24 7.82
C ALA A 159 -24.35 -4.89 6.63
N LEU A 160 -23.80 -4.82 5.41
CA LEU A 160 -24.57 -4.51 4.21
C LEU A 160 -25.56 -5.62 3.84
N ASN A 161 -25.18 -6.89 3.98
CA ASN A 161 -26.10 -8.01 3.80
C ASN A 161 -27.24 -7.98 4.82
N ALA A 162 -26.94 -7.66 6.08
CA ALA A 162 -27.97 -7.48 7.11
C ALA A 162 -28.91 -6.30 6.81
N ALA A 163 -28.44 -5.27 6.11
CA ALA A 163 -29.27 -4.16 5.65
C ALA A 163 -30.16 -4.52 4.44
N GLY A 164 -29.95 -5.68 3.78
CA GLY A 164 -30.73 -6.15 2.63
C GLY A 164 -30.02 -6.05 1.27
N PHE A 165 -28.77 -5.63 1.22
CA PHE A 165 -27.97 -5.65 -0.01
C PHE A 165 -27.46 -7.07 -0.33
N LYS A 166 -27.05 -7.28 -1.58
CA LYS A 166 -26.26 -8.45 -2.00
C LYS A 166 -24.80 -8.02 -2.12
N ALA A 167 -24.07 -8.06 -1.02
CA ALA A 167 -22.70 -7.57 -0.95
C ALA A 167 -21.67 -8.65 -1.30
N THR A 168 -20.69 -8.29 -2.12
CA THR A 168 -19.51 -9.12 -2.46
C THR A 168 -18.23 -8.34 -2.21
N VAL A 169 -17.20 -9.00 -1.71
CA VAL A 169 -15.87 -8.42 -1.50
C VAL A 169 -14.93 -8.88 -2.62
N GLN A 170 -14.12 -7.97 -3.14
CA GLN A 170 -13.05 -8.26 -4.09
C GLN A 170 -11.76 -7.54 -3.69
N THR A 171 -10.64 -8.26 -3.69
CA THR A 171 -9.31 -7.66 -3.54
C THR A 171 -8.90 -7.03 -4.86
N ILE A 172 -8.54 -5.74 -4.82
CA ILE A 172 -8.09 -4.97 -6.00
C ILE A 172 -6.61 -4.62 -5.89
N GLY A 173 -6.07 -4.54 -4.68
CA GLY A 173 -4.68 -4.20 -4.42
C GLY A 173 -4.52 -2.74 -3.97
N ASN A 174 -3.60 -2.01 -4.60
CA ASN A 174 -3.23 -0.67 -4.13
C ASN A 174 -4.23 0.43 -4.55
N ARG A 175 -4.09 1.58 -3.87
CA ARG A 175 -5.01 2.73 -3.99
C ARG A 175 -5.08 3.30 -5.39
N GLU A 176 -3.95 3.28 -6.10
CA GLU A 176 -3.82 3.72 -7.48
C GLU A 176 -4.72 2.92 -8.44
N LEU A 177 -5.08 1.68 -8.08
CA LEU A 177 -6.01 0.83 -8.84
C LEU A 177 -7.46 0.97 -8.37
N TYR A 178 -7.71 0.89 -7.05
CA TYR A 178 -9.08 0.82 -6.54
C TYR A 178 -9.76 2.19 -6.44
N GLU A 179 -9.04 3.28 -6.18
CA GLU A 179 -9.66 4.59 -5.98
C GLU A 179 -10.33 5.08 -7.28
N PRO A 180 -9.68 4.99 -8.46
CA PRO A 180 -10.36 5.30 -9.73
C PRO A 180 -11.53 4.34 -10.02
N ALA A 181 -11.45 3.08 -9.60
CA ALA A 181 -12.55 2.11 -9.74
C ALA A 181 -13.76 2.49 -8.86
N LEU A 182 -13.52 3.07 -7.68
CA LEU A 182 -14.55 3.60 -6.78
C LEU A 182 -15.26 4.82 -7.38
N GLU A 183 -14.51 5.78 -7.93
CA GLU A 183 -15.08 6.93 -8.66
C GLU A 183 -15.94 6.49 -9.86
N ARG A 184 -15.47 5.46 -10.60
CA ARG A 184 -16.20 4.92 -11.73
C ARG A 184 -17.42 4.09 -11.34
N GLY A 185 -17.51 3.64 -10.08
CA GLY A 185 -18.58 2.76 -9.59
C GLY A 185 -18.39 1.29 -9.96
N GLU A 186 -17.17 0.90 -10.34
CA GLU A 186 -16.81 -0.52 -10.56
C GLU A 186 -16.76 -1.27 -9.22
N ILE A 187 -16.42 -0.55 -8.15
CA ILE A 187 -16.75 -0.87 -6.76
C ILE A 187 -17.58 0.27 -6.17
N HIS A 188 -18.33 -0.04 -5.12
CA HIS A 188 -19.27 0.87 -4.48
C HIS A 188 -18.77 1.35 -3.11
N VAL A 189 -18.01 0.52 -2.39
CA VAL A 189 -17.56 0.82 -1.02
C VAL A 189 -16.13 0.31 -0.82
N PHE A 190 -15.33 1.05 -0.05
CA PHE A 190 -13.99 0.62 0.37
C PHE A 190 -13.73 1.05 1.83
N PRO A 191 -13.14 0.19 2.69
CA PRO A 191 -12.63 0.60 4.01
C PRO A 191 -11.34 1.39 3.85
N GLU A 192 -11.39 2.70 4.07
CA GLU A 192 -10.28 3.63 3.85
C GLU A 192 -9.77 4.29 5.12
N TYR A 193 -8.62 4.94 4.99
CA TYR A 193 -7.83 5.56 6.04
C TYR A 193 -7.86 7.08 5.81
N ALA A 194 -8.45 7.81 6.75
CA ALA A 194 -8.92 9.17 6.50
C ALA A 194 -7.82 10.15 6.06
N ALA A 195 -6.66 10.16 6.73
CA ALA A 195 -5.56 11.08 6.41
C ALA A 195 -4.84 10.67 5.12
N THR A 196 -4.57 9.39 4.93
CA THR A 196 -3.91 8.88 3.72
C THR A 196 -4.76 9.10 2.46
N LEU A 197 -6.06 8.82 2.51
CA LEU A 197 -6.95 9.09 1.36
C LEU A 197 -7.08 10.60 1.10
N THR A 198 -7.11 11.43 2.15
CA THR A 198 -7.11 12.90 2.00
C THR A 198 -5.92 13.35 1.18
N GLU A 199 -4.71 12.87 1.50
CA GLU A 199 -3.52 13.27 0.73
C GLU A 199 -3.50 12.68 -0.68
N PHE A 200 -3.98 11.46 -0.85
CA PHE A 200 -4.08 10.85 -2.17
C PHE A 200 -4.96 11.69 -3.11
N LEU A 201 -6.17 12.06 -2.65
CA LEU A 201 -7.08 12.92 -3.42
C LEU A 201 -6.54 14.35 -3.57
N ASN A 202 -5.87 14.88 -2.55
CA ASN A 202 -5.24 16.20 -2.60
C ASN A 202 -4.18 16.27 -3.70
N GLN A 203 -3.30 15.26 -3.79
CA GLN A 203 -2.27 15.20 -4.82
C GLN A 203 -2.84 14.95 -6.20
N LYS A 204 -3.89 14.13 -6.30
CA LYS A 204 -4.63 13.92 -7.55
C LYS A 204 -5.24 15.23 -8.08
N ALA A 205 -5.84 16.03 -7.20
CA ALA A 205 -6.49 17.28 -7.57
C ALA A 205 -5.53 18.46 -7.75
N ASN A 206 -4.49 18.57 -6.91
CA ASN A 206 -3.66 19.78 -6.78
C ASN A 206 -2.18 19.53 -7.14
N GLY A 207 -1.81 18.32 -7.55
CA GLY A 207 -0.45 17.94 -7.92
C GLY A 207 0.37 17.35 -6.77
N LYS A 208 1.46 16.65 -7.13
CA LYS A 208 2.29 15.86 -6.19
C LYS A 208 2.96 16.70 -5.08
N THR A 209 3.14 17.99 -5.30
CA THR A 209 3.77 18.92 -4.35
C THR A 209 2.75 19.76 -3.58
N ALA A 210 1.47 19.42 -3.65
CA ALA A 210 0.43 20.11 -2.89
C ALA A 210 0.73 20.07 -1.39
N ALA A 211 0.49 21.19 -0.70
CA ALA A 211 0.61 21.24 0.74
C ALA A 211 -0.38 20.24 1.39
N PRO A 212 0.05 19.47 2.42
CA PRO A 212 -0.82 18.54 3.09
C PRO A 212 -2.08 19.20 3.66
N LYS A 213 -3.21 18.50 3.57
CA LYS A 213 -4.52 18.91 4.10
C LYS A 213 -4.99 18.06 5.27
N ALA A 214 -4.50 16.84 5.41
CA ALA A 214 -4.72 16.00 6.57
C ALA A 214 -3.92 16.50 7.78
N SER A 215 -4.46 16.25 8.97
CA SER A 215 -3.81 16.56 10.23
C SER A 215 -4.08 15.46 11.26
N GLY A 216 -3.47 15.59 12.44
CA GLY A 216 -3.80 14.73 13.59
C GLY A 216 -5.20 14.94 14.16
N ASP A 217 -5.93 15.99 13.74
CA ASP A 217 -7.33 16.22 14.12
C ASP A 217 -8.28 15.62 13.08
N ILE A 218 -9.05 14.61 13.51
CA ILE A 218 -9.93 13.87 12.61
C ILE A 218 -11.03 14.75 11.98
N ASN A 219 -11.51 15.78 12.67
CA ASN A 219 -12.58 16.65 12.13
C ASN A 219 -12.04 17.51 10.97
N THR A 220 -10.83 18.04 11.13
CA THR A 220 -10.11 18.78 10.09
C THR A 220 -9.85 17.89 8.89
N THR A 221 -9.32 16.68 9.11
CA THR A 221 -9.06 15.70 8.05
C THR A 221 -10.35 15.32 7.32
N MET A 222 -11.44 15.00 8.03
CA MET A 222 -12.73 14.65 7.40
C MET A 222 -13.35 15.80 6.62
N THR A 223 -13.14 17.05 7.06
CA THR A 223 -13.60 18.24 6.33
C THR A 223 -12.86 18.36 4.99
N ALA A 224 -11.54 18.21 5.01
CA ALA A 224 -10.73 18.20 3.79
C ALA A 224 -11.08 17.01 2.87
N LEU A 225 -11.22 15.81 3.43
CA LEU A 225 -11.56 14.59 2.72
C LEU A 225 -12.88 14.74 1.96
N LYS A 226 -13.93 15.22 2.64
CA LYS A 226 -15.25 15.45 2.02
C LYS A 226 -15.17 16.48 0.89
N ALA A 227 -14.42 17.56 1.07
CA ALA A 227 -14.24 18.60 0.05
C ALA A 227 -13.49 18.07 -1.19
N LEU A 228 -12.53 17.16 -1.00
CA LEU A 228 -11.77 16.55 -2.09
C LEU A 228 -12.52 15.41 -2.80
N GLY A 229 -13.32 14.63 -2.07
CA GLY A 229 -14.08 13.52 -2.64
C GLY A 229 -15.35 13.93 -3.38
N GLN A 230 -16.00 15.04 -2.99
CA GLN A 230 -17.25 15.48 -3.61
C GLN A 230 -17.12 15.74 -5.14
N PRO A 231 -16.08 16.44 -5.65
CA PRO A 231 -15.88 16.62 -7.09
C PRO A 231 -15.72 15.33 -7.89
N VAL A 232 -15.25 14.26 -7.26
CA VAL A 232 -15.04 12.95 -7.90
C VAL A 232 -16.15 11.94 -7.59
N GLY A 233 -17.25 12.41 -7.00
CA GLY A 233 -18.43 11.59 -6.74
C GLY A 233 -18.27 10.61 -5.57
N LEU A 234 -17.37 10.90 -4.63
CA LEU A 234 -17.19 10.11 -3.41
C LEU A 234 -17.85 10.79 -2.21
N THR A 235 -18.49 9.98 -1.38
CA THR A 235 -18.96 10.37 -0.04
C THR A 235 -18.29 9.48 1.01
N PHE A 236 -18.34 9.91 2.26
CA PHE A 236 -17.64 9.23 3.35
C PHE A 236 -18.55 9.04 4.55
N GLY A 237 -18.46 7.85 5.14
CA GLY A 237 -19.13 7.53 6.40
C GLY A 237 -18.55 8.28 7.60
N THR A 238 -19.05 7.93 8.78
CA THR A 238 -18.50 8.38 10.06
C THR A 238 -17.17 7.67 10.30
N PRO A 239 -16.08 8.40 10.65
CA PRO A 239 -14.82 7.77 10.99
C PRO A 239 -14.96 6.97 12.30
N SER A 240 -14.34 5.79 12.35
CA SER A 240 -14.25 4.98 13.56
C SER A 240 -13.30 5.62 14.59
N LYS A 241 -13.35 5.13 15.84
CA LYS A 241 -12.30 5.45 16.82
C LYS A 241 -11.02 4.66 16.59
N ALA A 242 -11.08 3.62 15.75
CA ALA A 242 -9.90 2.85 15.40
C ALA A 242 -9.02 3.64 14.45
N THR A 243 -7.74 3.64 14.76
CA THR A 243 -6.71 4.27 13.94
C THR A 243 -5.73 3.21 13.50
N ASP A 244 -5.35 3.24 12.24
CA ASP A 244 -4.18 2.53 11.76
C ASP A 244 -3.32 3.42 10.87
N GLN A 245 -2.11 3.67 11.34
CA GLN A 245 -1.11 4.51 10.72
C GLN A 245 0.03 3.63 10.20
N ASN A 246 0.76 4.09 9.19
CA ASN A 246 2.04 3.47 8.93
C ASN A 246 2.93 3.65 10.15
N ALA A 247 3.79 2.68 10.37
CA ALA A 247 4.87 2.72 11.33
C ALA A 247 6.10 2.14 10.66
N PHE A 248 7.26 2.26 11.31
CA PHE A 248 8.50 1.74 10.77
C PHE A 248 9.22 0.90 11.81
N ALA A 249 9.48 -0.34 11.46
CA ALA A 249 10.14 -1.29 12.35
C ALA A 249 11.53 -1.66 11.86
N VAL A 250 12.35 -2.00 12.84
CA VAL A 250 13.66 -2.65 12.69
C VAL A 250 13.62 -3.96 13.49
N THR A 251 14.63 -4.82 13.35
CA THR A 251 14.79 -5.92 14.31
C THR A 251 15.29 -5.40 15.66
N LYS A 252 14.93 -6.07 16.75
CA LYS A 252 15.47 -5.78 18.10
C LYS A 252 17.01 -5.83 18.09
N ALA A 253 17.58 -6.78 17.35
CA ALA A 253 19.03 -6.91 17.17
C ALA A 253 19.64 -5.69 16.47
N PHE A 254 18.98 -5.14 15.43
CA PHE A 254 19.38 -3.89 14.79
C PHE A 254 19.32 -2.72 15.77
N ALA A 255 18.20 -2.58 16.48
CA ALA A 255 17.99 -1.52 17.47
C ALA A 255 19.05 -1.52 18.56
N ASP A 256 19.39 -2.70 19.10
CA ASP A 256 20.40 -2.86 20.15
C ASP A 256 21.81 -2.59 19.62
N LYS A 257 22.14 -3.10 18.42
CA LYS A 257 23.47 -2.93 17.81
C LYS A 257 23.79 -1.47 17.50
N TYR A 258 22.84 -0.74 16.94
CA TYR A 258 23.04 0.65 16.50
C TYR A 258 22.47 1.69 17.46
N GLY A 259 21.83 1.24 18.54
CA GLY A 259 21.25 2.10 19.57
C GLY A 259 20.14 3.02 19.04
N VAL A 260 19.21 2.50 18.23
CA VAL A 260 18.11 3.28 17.65
C VAL A 260 16.78 2.98 18.34
N LYS A 261 16.04 4.03 18.71
CA LYS A 261 14.69 3.92 19.30
C LYS A 261 13.65 4.77 18.58
N THR A 262 14.08 5.86 17.94
CA THR A 262 13.21 6.77 17.20
C THR A 262 13.59 6.85 15.72
N LEU A 263 12.71 7.40 14.89
CA LEU A 263 13.05 7.71 13.50
C LEU A 263 14.19 8.75 13.42
N SER A 264 14.25 9.72 14.34
CA SER A 264 15.40 10.64 14.40
C SER A 264 16.71 9.94 14.79
N ASP A 265 16.70 8.93 15.67
CA ASP A 265 17.89 8.11 15.94
C ASP A 265 18.37 7.39 14.69
N PHE A 266 17.43 6.80 13.93
CA PHE A 266 17.75 6.14 12.66
C PHE A 266 18.34 7.14 11.66
N ALA A 267 17.76 8.32 11.54
CA ALA A 267 18.28 9.39 10.68
C ALA A 267 19.72 9.76 11.03
N ALA A 268 20.02 9.93 12.31
CA ALA A 268 21.34 10.35 12.77
C ALA A 268 22.41 9.25 12.65
N LYS A 269 22.05 7.98 12.82
CA LYS A 269 23.02 6.88 12.97
C LYS A 269 23.07 5.94 11.77
N CYS A 270 21.95 5.78 11.07
CA CYS A 270 21.74 4.66 10.15
C CYS A 270 21.26 5.04 8.75
N SER A 271 20.81 6.27 8.51
CA SER A 271 20.58 6.81 7.17
C SER A 271 21.85 6.72 6.33
N GLY A 272 21.75 6.20 5.11
CA GLY A 272 22.90 6.10 4.22
C GLY A 272 22.86 4.90 3.28
N THR A 273 23.95 4.72 2.54
CA THR A 273 24.08 3.78 1.42
C THR A 273 23.98 2.29 1.80
N ALA A 274 24.29 1.91 3.03
CA ALA A 274 24.11 0.53 3.50
C ALA A 274 22.69 0.24 4.01
N SER A 275 21.86 1.26 4.17
CA SER A 275 20.50 1.08 4.68
C SER A 275 19.51 0.73 3.57
N VAL A 276 18.62 -0.20 3.88
CA VAL A 276 17.61 -0.73 2.96
C VAL A 276 16.22 -0.49 3.54
N LEU A 277 15.34 0.15 2.78
CA LEU A 277 13.92 0.30 3.12
C LEU A 277 13.11 -0.82 2.44
N ALA A 278 12.28 -1.51 3.20
CA ALA A 278 11.28 -2.45 2.68
C ALA A 278 9.86 -1.89 2.80
N GLY A 279 9.04 -2.11 1.78
CA GLY A 279 7.63 -1.73 1.80
C GLY A 279 6.95 -1.94 0.44
N PRO A 280 5.69 -1.50 0.27
CA PRO A 280 4.94 -1.69 -0.96
C PRO A 280 5.49 -0.87 -2.12
N ALA A 281 5.22 -1.29 -3.36
CA ALA A 281 5.84 -0.75 -4.59
C ALA A 281 5.70 0.77 -4.75
N GLU A 282 4.61 1.32 -4.25
CA GLU A 282 4.27 2.74 -4.15
C GLU A 282 5.01 3.55 -3.07
N CYS A 283 5.69 2.89 -2.12
CA CYS A 283 6.33 3.57 -0.98
C CYS A 283 7.34 4.64 -1.41
N PRO A 284 8.15 4.45 -2.47
CA PRO A 284 9.04 5.50 -2.99
C PRO A 284 8.32 6.77 -3.43
N GLN A 285 7.01 6.72 -3.69
CA GLN A 285 6.22 7.84 -4.18
C GLN A 285 5.19 8.36 -3.17
N ARG A 286 4.91 7.63 -2.07
CA ARG A 286 3.85 8.00 -1.12
C ARG A 286 4.33 8.98 -0.03
N PRO A 287 3.59 10.08 0.23
CA PRO A 287 3.98 11.11 1.21
C PRO A 287 4.23 10.58 2.62
N PHE A 288 3.46 9.60 3.06
CA PHE A 288 3.59 8.99 4.38
C PHE A 288 4.54 7.77 4.39
N CYS A 289 5.34 7.58 3.34
CA CYS A 289 6.37 6.56 3.27
C CYS A 289 7.76 7.16 3.02
N GLN A 290 8.48 6.76 1.97
CA GLN A 290 9.87 7.18 1.74
C GLN A 290 10.03 8.70 1.53
N PRO A 291 9.20 9.40 0.72
CA PRO A 291 9.21 10.87 0.66
C PRO A 291 9.08 11.53 2.04
N GLY A 292 8.17 11.07 2.88
CA GLY A 292 7.97 11.60 4.22
C GLY A 292 9.16 11.39 5.16
N LEU A 293 9.77 10.19 5.12
CA LEU A 293 11.00 9.89 5.85
C LEU A 293 12.14 10.82 5.43
N LYS A 294 12.24 11.13 4.13
CA LYS A 294 13.21 12.11 3.62
C LYS A 294 12.88 13.52 4.09
N ASP A 295 11.68 14.01 3.86
CA ASP A 295 11.37 15.43 4.06
C ASP A 295 11.25 15.83 5.54
N LYS A 296 10.79 14.92 6.40
CA LYS A 296 10.63 15.17 7.85
C LYS A 296 11.88 14.83 8.67
N TYR A 297 12.57 13.75 8.29
CA TYR A 297 13.67 13.20 9.07
C TYR A 297 15.04 13.30 8.40
N ASN A 298 15.12 13.67 7.12
CA ASN A 298 16.33 13.58 6.30
C ASN A 298 16.88 12.15 6.20
N ILE A 299 16.02 11.14 6.29
CA ILE A 299 16.41 9.75 6.10
C ILE A 299 16.53 9.45 4.61
N THR A 300 17.65 8.84 4.22
CA THR A 300 17.90 8.36 2.87
C THR A 300 18.39 6.91 2.92
N PHE A 301 18.03 6.13 1.90
CA PHE A 301 18.35 4.71 1.80
C PHE A 301 19.19 4.45 0.56
N GLY A 302 20.12 3.49 0.66
CA GLY A 302 20.92 3.06 -0.49
C GLY A 302 20.11 2.25 -1.50
N SER A 303 19.13 1.49 -1.01
CA SER A 303 18.21 0.73 -1.85
C SER A 303 16.81 0.65 -1.23
N PHE A 304 15.86 0.31 -2.09
CA PHE A 304 14.49 -0.01 -1.72
C PHE A 304 14.19 -1.45 -2.15
N HIS A 305 13.61 -2.24 -1.25
CA HIS A 305 13.12 -3.57 -1.54
C HIS A 305 11.59 -3.55 -1.58
N GLN A 306 11.03 -3.98 -2.70
CA GLN A 306 9.59 -4.10 -2.86
C GLN A 306 9.09 -5.35 -2.13
N ALA A 307 8.18 -5.14 -1.17
CA ALA A 307 7.50 -6.16 -0.37
C ALA A 307 6.00 -5.81 -0.24
N ASP A 308 5.26 -6.52 0.60
CA ASP A 308 3.88 -6.20 0.95
C ASP A 308 3.78 -4.98 1.89
N ALA A 309 2.58 -4.40 2.03
CA ALA A 309 2.35 -3.33 2.99
C ALA A 309 2.25 -3.91 4.41
N GLY A 310 3.33 -3.83 5.19
CA GLY A 310 3.35 -4.25 6.59
C GLY A 310 3.09 -5.73 6.86
N GLY A 311 3.07 -6.56 5.82
CA GLY A 311 2.66 -7.96 5.88
C GLY A 311 3.82 -8.94 6.11
N PRO A 312 3.56 -10.24 5.89
CA PRO A 312 4.56 -11.30 6.07
C PRO A 312 5.86 -11.10 5.28
N GLN A 313 5.82 -10.53 4.07
CA GLN A 313 7.02 -10.33 3.27
C GLN A 313 7.94 -9.28 3.90
N THR A 314 7.40 -8.10 4.24
CA THR A 314 8.19 -7.04 4.90
C THR A 314 8.78 -7.52 6.22
N LYS A 315 7.99 -8.24 7.03
CA LYS A 315 8.47 -8.83 8.30
C LYS A 315 9.59 -9.86 8.07
N THR A 316 9.46 -10.69 7.05
CA THR A 316 10.48 -11.71 6.72
C THR A 316 11.78 -11.06 6.27
N GLU A 317 11.71 -10.02 5.44
CA GLU A 317 12.90 -9.29 5.00
C GLU A 317 13.64 -8.62 6.15
N LEU A 318 12.92 -8.03 7.10
CA LEU A 318 13.51 -7.52 8.33
C LEU A 318 14.19 -8.64 9.13
N LYS A 319 13.45 -9.73 9.41
CA LYS A 319 13.94 -10.82 10.26
C LYS A 319 15.15 -11.55 9.67
N THR A 320 15.18 -11.70 8.36
CA THR A 320 16.29 -12.37 7.64
C THR A 320 17.46 -11.43 7.34
N GLY A 321 17.38 -10.15 7.72
CA GLY A 321 18.44 -9.18 7.49
C GLY A 321 18.59 -8.78 6.03
N GLN A 322 17.49 -8.79 5.26
CA GLN A 322 17.45 -8.25 3.90
C GLN A 322 17.10 -6.75 3.91
N ALA A 323 16.37 -6.28 4.92
CA ALA A 323 15.99 -4.88 5.09
C ALA A 323 16.47 -4.30 6.43
N SER A 324 16.81 -3.01 6.45
CA SER A 324 17.19 -2.29 7.68
C SER A 324 15.97 -1.74 8.40
N LEU A 325 15.04 -1.15 7.64
CA LEU A 325 13.80 -0.53 8.11
C LEU A 325 12.66 -1.00 7.21
N GLY A 326 11.51 -1.34 7.78
CA GLY A 326 10.35 -1.80 7.02
C GLY A 326 9.11 -1.04 7.41
N LEU A 327 8.28 -0.70 6.42
CA LEU A 327 6.93 -0.20 6.67
C LEU A 327 6.10 -1.31 7.30
N ILE A 328 5.47 -1.00 8.43
CA ILE A 328 4.51 -1.84 9.13
C ILE A 328 3.30 -0.97 9.52
N PHE A 329 2.31 -1.56 10.19
CA PHE A 329 1.12 -0.86 10.63
C PHE A 329 1.07 -0.74 12.15
N SER A 330 0.53 0.38 12.64
CA SER A 330 0.35 0.61 14.07
C SER A 330 -0.66 -0.34 14.72
N SER A 331 -1.61 -0.83 13.92
CA SER A 331 -2.62 -1.82 14.33
C SER A 331 -2.15 -3.27 14.15
N ASP A 332 -0.90 -3.50 13.75
CA ASP A 332 -0.37 -4.81 13.45
C ASP A 332 -0.44 -5.73 14.68
N GLY A 333 -1.15 -6.85 14.53
CA GLY A 333 -1.40 -7.79 15.63
C GLY A 333 -0.15 -8.46 16.19
N SER A 334 0.96 -8.45 15.45
CA SER A 334 2.26 -8.98 15.92
C SER A 334 3.02 -8.01 16.83
N LEU A 335 2.61 -6.74 16.89
CA LEU A 335 3.16 -5.76 17.83
C LEU A 335 2.48 -5.81 19.21
N ALA A 336 1.28 -6.38 19.28
CA ALA A 336 0.50 -6.51 20.52
C ALA A 336 1.09 -7.51 21.51
N THR A 337 2.10 -8.28 21.09
CA THR A 337 2.83 -9.21 21.95
C THR A 337 4.11 -8.56 22.46
N ASN A 338 4.01 -7.89 23.60
CA ASN A 338 5.06 -7.75 24.62
C ASN A 338 4.42 -7.46 25.97
#